data_AF-A0A958AFZ0-F1
#
_entry.id   AF-A0A958AFZ0-F1
#
_cell.length_a   1.000
_cell.length_b   1.000
_cell.length_c   1.000
_cell.angle_alpha   90.00
_cell.angle_beta   90.00
_cell.angle_gamma   90.00
#
_symmetry.space_group_name_H-M   'P 1'
#
loop_
_entity.id
_entity.type
_entity.pdbx_description
1 polymer ?
#
loop_
_entity_poly.entity_id
_entity_poly.type
_entity_poly.pdbx_seq_one_letter_code
_entity_poly.pdbx_strand_id
1 'polypeptide(L)'
;MQETIQCVQYVADQRKQRNRNGQFARGNSISKRGGRARAHALTPTRRRQIARQGWRGLVAKRFDGDERAAKLWVGAIGAYHYDQRLAGLGWYLRPVFPHPGQPTEFRARLYQAGLFDPMLREPDFYGKVSA
;
A
#
# COMPACT_ATOMS: atom_id res chain seq x y z
N MET A 1 -35.08 -12.54 -35.15
CA MET A 1 -34.31 -11.28 -35.39
C MET A 1 -33.96 -10.50 -34.12
N GLN A 2 -34.62 -10.72 -32.98
CA GLN A 2 -34.27 -10.03 -31.72
C GLN A 2 -33.03 -10.63 -31.00
N GLU A 3 -32.80 -11.94 -31.12
CA GLU A 3 -31.67 -12.62 -30.45
C GLU A 3 -30.29 -12.21 -30.99
N THR A 4 -30.18 -11.93 -32.29
CA THR A 4 -28.93 -11.46 -32.91
C THR A 4 -28.55 -10.05 -32.43
N ILE A 5 -29.52 -9.18 -32.18
CA ILE A 5 -29.30 -7.81 -31.70
C ILE A 5 -28.81 -7.83 -30.23
N GLN A 6 -29.38 -8.70 -29.40
CA GLN A 6 -28.93 -8.90 -28.01
C GLN A 6 -27.47 -9.39 -27.94
N CYS A 7 -27.08 -10.33 -28.80
CA CYS A 7 -25.72 -10.86 -28.83
C CYS A 7 -24.69 -9.80 -29.25
N VAL A 8 -25.01 -8.99 -30.27
CA VAL A 8 -24.14 -7.89 -30.73
C VAL A 8 -23.98 -6.80 -29.67
N GLN A 9 -25.05 -6.43 -28.97
CA GLN A 9 -24.98 -5.46 -27.87
C GLN A 9 -24.16 -6.00 -26.67
N TYR A 10 -24.30 -7.28 -26.33
CA TYR A 10 -23.50 -7.92 -25.27
C TYR A 10 -21.99 -7.91 -25.59
N VAL A 11 -21.63 -8.24 -26.84
CA VAL A 11 -20.22 -8.23 -27.30
C VAL A 11 -19.67 -6.80 -27.38
N ALA A 12 -20.48 -5.82 -27.80
CA ALA A 12 -20.08 -4.41 -27.83
C ALA A 12 -19.87 -3.83 -26.42
N ASP A 13 -20.68 -4.24 -25.44
CA ASP A 13 -20.53 -3.81 -24.04
C ASP A 13 -19.31 -4.50 -23.38
N GLN A 14 -18.97 -5.73 -23.77
CA GLN A 14 -17.72 -6.40 -23.37
C GLN A 14 -16.46 -5.71 -23.91
N ARG A 15 -16.51 -5.09 -25.10
CA ARG A 15 -15.36 -4.32 -25.63
C ARG A 15 -15.06 -3.07 -24.80
N LYS A 16 -16.04 -2.49 -24.08
CA LYS A 16 -15.80 -1.42 -23.11
C LYS A 16 -15.14 -1.90 -21.81
N GLN A 17 -15.17 -3.21 -21.57
CA GLN A 17 -14.63 -3.85 -20.36
C GLN A 17 -13.14 -4.24 -20.53
N ARG A 18 -12.60 -4.24 -21.75
CA ARG A 18 -11.19 -4.52 -22.01
C ARG A 18 -10.52 -3.40 -22.79
N ASN A 19 -9.24 -3.14 -22.53
CA ASN A 19 -8.45 -2.19 -23.31
C ASN A 19 -7.99 -2.84 -24.63
N ARG A 20 -7.35 -2.04 -25.50
CA ARG A 20 -6.79 -2.49 -26.79
C ARG A 20 -5.78 -3.65 -26.68
N ASN A 21 -5.21 -3.87 -25.50
CA ASN A 21 -4.28 -4.96 -25.21
C ASN A 21 -5.00 -6.21 -24.67
N GLY A 22 -6.34 -6.24 -24.67
CA GLY A 22 -7.14 -7.34 -24.13
C GLY A 22 -7.18 -7.41 -22.61
N GLN A 23 -6.55 -6.47 -21.89
CA GLN A 23 -6.57 -6.42 -20.43
C GLN A 23 -7.87 -5.80 -19.94
N PHE A 24 -8.29 -6.11 -18.71
CA PHE A 24 -9.47 -5.48 -18.14
C PHE A 24 -9.27 -3.96 -17.97
N ALA A 25 -10.21 -3.18 -18.51
CA ALA A 25 -10.21 -1.72 -18.40
C ALA A 25 -10.48 -1.26 -16.97
N ARG A 26 -10.03 -0.05 -16.62
CA ARG A 26 -10.35 0.57 -15.33
C ARG A 26 -11.87 0.76 -15.22
N GLY A 27 -12.45 0.44 -14.06
CA GLY A 27 -13.90 0.50 -13.84
C GLY A 27 -14.66 -0.73 -14.36
N ASN A 28 -13.97 -1.77 -14.81
CA ASN A 28 -14.61 -2.98 -15.31
C ASN A 28 -15.47 -3.68 -14.23
N SER A 29 -16.75 -3.87 -14.56
CA SER A 29 -17.75 -4.48 -13.69
C SER A 29 -17.64 -6.01 -13.62
N ILE A 30 -17.23 -6.66 -14.71
CA ILE A 30 -16.98 -8.11 -14.83
C ILE A 30 -15.85 -8.55 -13.90
N SER A 31 -14.69 -7.89 -13.95
CA SER A 31 -13.54 -8.22 -13.09
C SER A 31 -13.84 -7.97 -11.63
N LYS A 32 -14.57 -6.88 -11.33
CA LYS A 32 -15.03 -6.57 -9.97
C LYS A 32 -15.98 -7.66 -9.45
N ARG A 33 -16.96 -8.08 -10.25
CA ARG A 33 -17.90 -9.15 -9.90
C ARG A 33 -17.18 -10.49 -9.71
N GLY A 34 -16.31 -10.87 -10.65
CA GLY A 34 -15.54 -12.11 -10.56
C GLY A 34 -14.58 -12.14 -9.37
N GLY A 35 -13.95 -11.01 -9.03
CA GLY A 35 -13.12 -10.88 -7.83
C GLY A 35 -13.92 -11.08 -6.55
N ARG A 36 -15.11 -10.46 -6.46
CA ARG A 36 -16.03 -10.66 -5.32
C ARG A 36 -16.48 -12.12 -5.22
N ALA A 37 -16.92 -12.73 -6.32
CA ALA A 37 -17.36 -14.12 -6.34
C ALA A 37 -16.27 -15.07 -5.82
N ARG A 38 -15.03 -14.91 -6.30
CA ARG A 38 -13.88 -15.69 -5.80
C ARG A 38 -13.62 -15.46 -4.31
N ALA A 39 -13.73 -14.22 -3.82
CA ALA A 39 -13.56 -13.93 -2.40
C ALA A 39 -14.69 -14.54 -1.55
N HIS A 40 -15.93 -14.56 -2.05
CA HIS A 40 -17.09 -15.17 -1.38
C HIS A 40 -17.03 -16.70 -1.35
N ALA A 41 -16.46 -17.34 -2.39
CA ALA A 41 -16.25 -18.78 -2.43
C ALA A 41 -15.26 -19.27 -1.35
N LEU A 42 -14.43 -18.39 -0.80
CA LEU A 42 -13.49 -18.72 0.27
C LEU A 42 -14.16 -18.58 1.65
N THR A 43 -13.80 -19.47 2.58
CA THR A 43 -14.18 -19.30 3.98
C THR A 43 -13.48 -18.08 4.60
N PRO A 44 -14.05 -17.45 5.65
CA PRO A 44 -13.40 -16.35 6.37
C PRO A 44 -11.97 -16.70 6.83
N THR A 45 -11.76 -17.92 7.31
CA THR A 45 -10.44 -18.42 7.73
C THR A 45 -9.46 -18.45 6.57
N ARG A 46 -9.88 -18.94 5.39
CA ARG A 46 -9.01 -18.99 4.21
C ARG A 46 -8.66 -17.59 3.71
N ARG A 47 -9.61 -16.65 3.74
CA ARG A 47 -9.33 -15.24 3.43
C ARG A 47 -8.29 -14.64 4.38
N ARG A 48 -8.39 -14.89 5.69
CA ARG A 48 -7.40 -14.44 6.68
C ARG A 48 -6.02 -15.04 6.41
N GLN A 49 -5.92 -16.32 6.05
CA GLN A 49 -4.64 -16.95 5.70
C GLN A 49 -3.99 -16.29 4.48
N ILE A 50 -4.76 -16.05 3.42
CA ILE A 50 -4.27 -15.36 2.22
C ILE A 50 -3.82 -13.94 2.56
N ALA A 51 -4.59 -13.21 3.36
CA ALA A 51 -4.20 -11.88 3.82
C ALA A 51 -2.89 -11.90 4.63
N ARG A 52 -2.69 -12.89 5.52
CA ARG A 52 -1.43 -13.07 6.25
C ARG A 52 -0.26 -13.38 5.34
N GLN A 53 -0.45 -14.23 4.33
CA GLN A 53 0.59 -14.53 3.33
C GLN A 53 0.96 -13.29 2.53
N GLY A 54 -0.04 -12.52 2.06
CA GLY A 54 0.17 -11.26 1.36
C GLY A 54 0.91 -10.24 2.22
N TRP A 55 0.53 -10.11 3.50
CA TRP A 55 1.21 -9.25 4.46
C TRP A 55 2.68 -9.62 4.62
N ARG A 56 2.97 -10.90 4.88
CA ARG A 56 4.36 -11.39 5.01
C ARG A 56 5.19 -11.11 3.76
N GLY A 57 4.65 -11.35 2.57
CA GLY A 57 5.34 -11.05 1.31
C GLY A 57 5.60 -9.55 1.10
N LEU A 58 4.66 -8.69 1.49
CA LEU A 58 4.83 -7.25 1.45
C LEU A 58 5.93 -6.78 2.41
N VAL A 59 5.90 -7.26 3.65
CA VAL A 59 6.90 -6.94 4.68
C VAL A 59 8.29 -7.38 4.23
N ALA A 60 8.44 -8.62 3.74
CA ALA A 60 9.70 -9.11 3.20
C ALA A 60 10.20 -8.24 2.04
N LYS A 61 9.34 -7.89 1.08
CA LYS A 61 9.74 -7.16 -0.13
C LYS A 61 10.06 -5.69 0.09
N ARG A 62 9.32 -5.01 0.96
CA ARG A 62 9.38 -3.53 1.10
C ARG A 62 10.05 -3.06 2.37
N PHE A 63 10.08 -3.92 3.39
CA PHE A 63 10.60 -3.61 4.72
C PHE A 63 11.69 -4.59 5.14
N ASP A 64 12.16 -5.49 4.26
CA ASP A 64 13.25 -6.44 4.55
C ASP A 64 12.95 -7.33 5.75
N GLY A 65 11.68 -7.73 5.87
CA GLY A 65 11.21 -8.58 6.97
C GLY A 65 10.81 -7.81 8.23
N ASP A 66 11.07 -6.50 8.31
CA ASP A 66 10.73 -5.70 9.49
C ASP A 66 9.23 -5.38 9.59
N GLU A 67 8.54 -6.22 10.37
CA GLU A 67 7.11 -6.07 10.61
C GLU A 67 6.76 -4.84 11.44
N ARG A 68 7.66 -4.37 12.32
CA ARG A 68 7.42 -3.18 13.15
C ARG A 68 7.42 -1.93 12.28
N ALA A 69 8.44 -1.75 11.44
CA ALA A 69 8.50 -0.63 10.51
C ALA A 69 7.29 -0.64 9.55
N ALA A 70 6.87 -1.81 9.08
CA ALA A 70 5.70 -1.94 8.21
C ALA A 70 4.41 -1.46 8.89
N LYS A 71 4.14 -1.87 10.13
CA LYS A 71 2.96 -1.43 10.89
C LYS A 71 2.96 0.08 11.12
N LEU A 72 4.11 0.63 11.52
CA LEU A 72 4.27 2.08 11.75
C LEU A 72 4.07 2.88 10.47
N TRP A 73 4.64 2.43 9.34
CA TRP A 73 4.47 3.08 8.04
C TRP A 73 3.01 3.07 7.58
N VAL A 74 2.31 1.93 7.73
CA VAL A 74 0.87 1.83 7.39
C VAL A 74 0.02 2.78 8.24
N GLY A 75 0.34 2.93 9.53
CA GLY A 75 -0.31 3.93 10.39
C GLY A 75 -0.06 5.35 9.91
N ALA A 76 1.20 5.70 9.64
CA ALA A 76 1.60 7.04 9.21
C ALA A 76 1.00 7.45 7.85
N ILE A 77 0.98 6.54 6.87
CA ILE A 77 0.39 6.84 5.56
C ILE A 77 -1.14 6.96 5.65
N GLY A 78 -1.77 6.19 6.54
CA GLY A 78 -3.20 6.32 6.85
C GLY A 78 -3.53 7.68 7.46
N ALA A 79 -2.74 8.14 8.44
CA ALA A 79 -2.89 9.45 9.05
C ALA A 79 -2.70 10.59 8.04
N TYR A 80 -1.66 10.52 7.19
CA TYR A 80 -1.46 11.46 6.09
C TYR A 80 -2.66 11.54 5.15
N HIS A 81 -3.18 10.41 4.66
CA HIS A 81 -4.31 10.43 3.73
C HIS A 81 -5.63 10.89 4.37
N TYR A 82 -5.82 10.59 5.65
CA TYR A 82 -6.96 11.13 6.39
C TYR A 82 -6.89 12.66 6.46
N ASP A 83 -5.71 13.19 6.78
CA ASP A 83 -5.45 14.62 6.86
C ASP A 83 -5.64 15.33 5.50
N GLN A 84 -5.14 14.73 4.41
CA GLN A 84 -5.37 15.23 3.04
C GLN A 84 -6.86 15.30 2.68
N ARG A 85 -7.67 14.32 3.14
CA ARG A 85 -9.12 14.33 2.90
C ARG A 85 -9.82 15.44 3.69
N LEU A 86 -9.36 15.73 4.90
CA LEU A 86 -9.89 16.81 5.73
C LEU A 86 -9.48 18.20 5.21
N ALA A 87 -8.23 18.35 4.75
CA ALA A 87 -7.76 19.59 4.13
C ALA A 87 -8.60 19.96 2.89
N GLY A 88 -9.04 18.97 2.11
CA GLY A 88 -9.95 19.16 0.97
C GLY A 88 -11.38 19.59 1.34
N LEU A 89 -11.77 19.55 2.63
CA LEU A 89 -13.09 19.94 3.12
C LEU A 89 -13.17 21.41 3.60
N GLY A 90 -12.12 22.21 3.38
CA GLY A 90 -12.26 23.66 3.33
C GLY A 90 -11.52 24.49 4.37
N TRP A 91 -10.56 23.94 5.10
CA TRP A 91 -9.69 24.74 5.98
C TRP A 91 -8.20 24.52 5.67
N TYR A 92 -7.46 25.63 5.55
CA TYR A 92 -6.00 25.71 5.36
C TYR A 92 -5.21 25.21 6.57
N LEU A 93 -5.56 24.04 7.09
CA LEU A 93 -4.77 23.38 8.11
C LEU A 93 -3.52 22.83 7.41
N ARG A 94 -2.35 23.33 7.82
CA ARG A 94 -1.08 22.69 7.48
C ARG A 94 -1.22 21.21 7.84
N PRO A 95 -0.79 20.28 6.98
CA PRO A 95 -0.92 18.87 7.28
C PRO A 95 -0.22 18.57 8.61
N VAL A 96 -1.00 18.10 9.58
CA VAL A 96 -0.54 17.66 10.91
C VAL A 96 0.34 16.43 10.74
N PHE A 97 0.03 15.59 9.77
CA PHE A 97 0.79 14.38 9.48
C PHE A 97 1.55 14.53 8.17
N PRO A 98 2.90 14.57 8.19
CA PRO A 98 3.69 14.58 6.95
C PRO A 98 3.64 13.22 6.25
N HIS A 99 3.84 13.20 4.94
CA HIS A 99 3.92 11.97 4.18
C HIS A 99 5.11 11.12 4.67
N PRO A 100 4.93 9.82 4.99
CA PRO A 100 5.99 8.99 5.56
C PRO A 100 7.07 8.55 4.56
N GLY A 101 7.01 9.00 3.31
CA GLY A 101 7.97 8.64 2.26
C GLY A 101 7.84 7.18 1.81
N GLN A 102 8.88 6.68 1.13
CA GLN A 102 8.89 5.29 0.69
C GLN A 102 9.08 4.34 1.88
N PRO A 103 8.54 3.11 1.83
CA PRO A 103 8.74 2.08 2.86
C PRO A 103 10.20 1.90 3.32
N THR A 104 11.13 1.85 2.37
CA THR A 104 12.56 1.63 2.64
C THR A 104 13.20 2.85 3.33
N GLU A 105 12.87 4.06 2.88
CA GLU A 105 13.34 5.31 3.50
C GLU A 105 12.76 5.50 4.91
N PHE A 106 11.49 5.15 5.09
CA PHE A 106 10.85 5.19 6.40
C PHE A 106 11.54 4.25 7.38
N ARG A 107 11.83 3.01 6.95
CA ARG A 107 12.62 2.07 7.76
C ARG A 107 13.99 2.64 8.09
N ALA A 108 14.72 3.16 7.10
CA ALA A 108 16.04 3.74 7.32
C ALA A 108 15.99 4.86 8.37
N ARG A 109 15.05 5.80 8.25
CA ARG A 109 14.86 6.90 9.22
C ARG A 109 14.47 6.41 10.61
N LEU A 110 13.63 5.38 10.71
CA LEU A 110 13.20 4.82 11.99
C LEU A 110 14.39 4.35 12.84
N TYR A 111 15.43 3.81 12.22
CA TYR A 111 16.63 3.31 12.91
C TYR A 111 17.80 4.29 12.90
N GLN A 112 17.91 5.16 11.89
CA GLN A 112 18.89 6.25 11.89
C GLN A 112 18.59 7.31 12.94
N ALA A 113 17.33 7.49 13.35
CA ALA A 113 16.97 8.42 14.44
C ALA A 113 17.70 8.12 15.76
N GLY A 114 18.10 6.86 16.00
CA GLY A 114 18.92 6.49 17.16
C GLY A 114 20.42 6.73 16.98
N LEU A 115 20.90 6.90 15.74
CA LEU A 115 22.31 7.14 15.44
C LEU A 115 22.73 8.61 15.61
N PHE A 116 21.75 9.51 15.48
CA PHE A 116 21.93 10.95 15.69
C PHE A 116 21.28 11.46 16.97
N ASP A 117 20.91 10.54 17.88
CA ASP A 117 20.58 10.92 19.25
C ASP A 117 21.88 11.40 19.93
N PRO A 118 21.99 12.69 20.30
CA PRO A 118 23.19 13.21 20.95
C PRO A 118 23.51 12.54 22.30
N MET A 119 22.61 11.72 22.85
CA MET A 119 22.88 10.90 24.04
C MET A 119 23.66 9.61 23.75
N LEU A 120 23.71 9.14 22.49
CA LEU A 120 24.54 8.01 22.07
C LEU A 120 25.78 8.52 21.31
N ARG A 121 26.52 9.43 21.94
CA ARG A 121 27.88 9.76 21.54
C ARG A 121 28.67 8.45 21.49
N GLU A 122 29.15 8.06 20.31
CA GLU A 122 30.08 6.93 20.20
C GLU A 122 31.22 7.17 21.21
N PRO A 123 31.59 6.17 22.05
CA PRO A 123 32.80 6.30 22.84
C PRO A 123 33.96 6.49 21.88
N ASP A 124 34.84 7.46 22.15
CA ASP A 124 35.98 7.80 21.30
C ASP A 124 36.82 6.54 20.99
N PHE A 125 36.55 5.86 19.87
CA PHE A 125 37.34 4.71 19.42
C PHE A 125 38.78 5.13 19.03
N TYR A 126 39.00 6.44 18.85
CA TYR A 126 40.28 7.03 18.47
C TYR A 126 40.73 8.12 19.45
N GLY A 127 40.59 7.87 20.75
CA GLY A 127 41.27 8.65 21.79
C GLY A 127 42.79 8.54 21.69
N LYS A 128 43.40 9.44 20.91
CA LYS A 128 44.82 9.81 20.79
C LYS A 128 45.83 8.89 21.49
N VAL A 129 46.48 8.01 20.72
CA VAL A 129 47.83 7.55 21.06
C VAL A 129 48.76 8.75 20.85
N SER A 130 49.13 9.41 21.93
CA SER A 130 50.19 10.43 21.93
C SER A 130 51.47 9.74 22.39
N ALA A 131 52.51 9.80 21.57
CA ALA A 131 53.84 9.25 21.82
C ALA A 131 54.55 9.97 22.97
#